data_AF-A0AAJ6GBG6-F1
#
_entry.id   AF-A0AAJ6GBG6-F1
#
_cell.length_a   1.000
_cell.length_b   1.000
_cell.length_c   1.000
_cell.angle_alpha   90.00
_cell.angle_beta   90.00
_cell.angle_gamma   90.00
#
_symmetry.space_group_name_H-M   'P 1'
#
loop_
_entity.id
_entity.type
_entity.pdbx_description
1 polymer ?
#
loop_
_entity_poly.entity_id
_entity_poly.type
_entity_poly.pdbx_seq_one_letter_code
_entity_poly.pdbx_strand_id
1 'polypeptide(L)'
;MTVENGVETWDLTVPPSVEAFGIDTDVPEGARTRVGAYGSESGGGRPVRFLLPGGEEVRVQATQVIFDALDNAQEMTDQSGKVILPQGRLFHLRVNAVPVEGAKAGVDAYRDVLEQLDLPDTSVGELQQKIAAADSVDPVDASQRVSVGASVPKTDGLDFGPSTSFRPNDEPLRFTLRLNGAWDPVPIP
;
A
#
# COMPACT_ATOMS: atom_id res chain seq x y z
N MET A 1 2.95 -15.88 6.60
CA MET A 1 2.02 -16.04 5.45
C MET A 1 1.52 -17.47 5.40
N THR A 2 0.21 -17.66 5.22
CA THR A 2 -0.42 -18.97 5.02
C THR A 2 -1.25 -18.95 3.74
N VAL A 3 -1.46 -20.12 3.13
CA VAL A 3 -2.33 -20.26 1.95
C VAL A 3 -3.44 -21.24 2.29
N GLU A 4 -4.67 -20.75 2.32
CA GLU A 4 -5.87 -21.55 2.62
C GLU A 4 -6.88 -21.36 1.50
N ASN A 5 -7.38 -22.46 0.92
CA ASN A 5 -8.34 -22.43 -0.19
C ASN A 5 -7.91 -21.53 -1.38
N GLY A 6 -6.61 -21.46 -1.64
CA GLY A 6 -6.03 -20.63 -2.70
C GLY A 6 -5.93 -19.13 -2.38
N VAL A 7 -6.28 -18.71 -1.16
CA VAL A 7 -6.13 -17.32 -0.68
C VAL A 7 -4.88 -17.22 0.19
N GLU A 8 -3.96 -16.34 -0.22
CA GLU A 8 -2.77 -16.00 0.56
C GLU A 8 -3.16 -15.04 1.70
N THR A 9 -2.93 -15.43 2.94
CA THR A 9 -3.22 -14.61 4.12
C THR A 9 -1.93 -14.09 4.74
N TRP A 10 -1.87 -12.77 4.91
CA TRP A 10 -0.85 -12.05 5.67
C TRP A 10 -1.44 -11.60 7.00
N ASP A 11 -0.87 -12.11 8.08
CA ASP A 11 -1.19 -11.68 9.42
C ASP A 11 -0.35 -10.46 9.77
N LEU A 12 -0.96 -9.28 9.80
CA LEU A 12 -0.30 -8.02 10.18
C LEU A 12 -0.49 -7.70 11.67
N THR A 13 -1.14 -8.59 12.43
CA THR A 13 -1.35 -8.44 13.88
C THR A 13 -0.10 -8.81 14.69
N VAL A 14 0.84 -9.54 14.09
CA VAL A 14 2.11 -9.88 14.71
C VAL A 14 3.08 -8.69 14.67
N PRO A 15 3.99 -8.54 15.66
CA PRO A 15 5.04 -7.53 15.61
C PRO A 15 5.86 -7.61 14.30
N PRO A 16 6.25 -6.47 13.70
CA PRO A 16 6.95 -6.47 12.43
C PRO A 16 8.35 -7.06 12.57
N SER A 17 8.68 -8.04 11.73
CA SER A 17 10.00 -8.66 11.67
C SER A 17 10.33 -9.15 10.26
N VAL A 18 11.60 -9.39 10.00
CA VAL A 18 12.04 -9.95 8.71
C VAL A 18 11.51 -11.39 8.54
N GLU A 19 11.42 -12.16 9.63
CA GLU A 19 10.87 -13.52 9.64
C GLU A 19 9.35 -13.51 9.41
N ALA A 20 8.62 -12.61 10.09
CA ALA A 20 7.16 -12.50 9.96
C ALA A 20 6.74 -12.18 8.52
N PHE A 21 7.54 -11.37 7.82
CA PHE A 21 7.28 -10.91 6.46
C PHE A 21 8.07 -11.67 5.39
N GLY A 22 8.86 -12.68 5.78
CA GLY A 22 9.72 -13.48 4.89
C GLY A 22 10.71 -12.65 4.08
N ILE A 23 11.19 -11.53 4.65
CA ILE A 23 12.19 -10.68 4.02
C ILE A 23 13.54 -11.41 4.05
N ASP A 24 14.17 -11.54 2.88
CA ASP A 24 15.48 -12.16 2.77
C ASP A 24 16.54 -11.35 3.53
N THR A 25 17.30 -12.05 4.37
CA THR A 25 18.38 -11.47 5.16
C THR A 25 19.76 -11.84 4.62
N ASP A 26 19.84 -12.72 3.61
CA ASP A 26 21.06 -13.05 2.87
C ASP A 26 21.38 -11.95 1.84
N VAL A 27 21.58 -10.75 2.36
CA VAL A 27 21.93 -9.56 1.59
C VAL A 27 23.39 -9.20 1.81
N PRO A 28 24.04 -8.48 0.87
CA PRO A 28 25.41 -8.02 1.06
C PRO A 28 25.63 -7.31 2.39
N GLU A 29 26.79 -7.52 3.00
CA GLU A 29 27.17 -6.87 4.25
C GLU A 29 27.07 -5.34 4.10
N GLY A 30 26.39 -4.68 5.04
CA GLY A 30 26.13 -3.23 4.98
C GLY A 30 24.92 -2.81 4.14
N ALA A 31 24.15 -3.75 3.56
CA ALA A 31 22.87 -3.43 2.93
C ALA A 31 21.90 -2.84 3.98
N ARG A 32 21.54 -1.57 3.79
CA ARG A 32 20.59 -0.87 4.67
C ARG A 32 19.14 -1.27 4.42
N THR A 33 18.83 -1.71 3.20
CA THR A 33 17.49 -2.07 2.77
C THR A 33 17.43 -3.53 2.41
N ARG A 34 16.38 -4.20 2.90
CA ARG A 34 16.04 -5.60 2.59
C ARG A 34 14.61 -5.65 2.08
N VAL A 35 14.32 -6.51 1.11
CA VAL A 35 13.02 -6.53 0.44
C VAL A 35 12.54 -7.98 0.28
N GLY A 36 11.33 -8.27 0.75
CA GLY A 36 10.56 -9.45 0.38
C GLY A 36 9.49 -9.06 -0.64
N ALA A 37 9.61 -9.54 -1.88
CA ALA A 37 8.68 -9.21 -2.96
C ALA A 37 8.01 -10.48 -3.52
N TYR A 38 6.68 -10.53 -3.40
CA TYR A 38 5.86 -11.68 -3.75
C TYR A 38 4.94 -11.30 -4.91
N GLY A 39 5.37 -11.62 -6.12
CA GLY A 39 4.63 -11.36 -7.36
C GLY A 39 3.69 -12.49 -7.75
N SER A 40 2.68 -12.18 -8.54
CA SER A 40 1.95 -13.17 -9.33
C SER A 40 2.45 -13.16 -10.78
N GLU A 41 2.71 -14.34 -11.35
CA GLU A 41 3.02 -14.46 -12.79
C GLU A 41 1.76 -14.37 -13.65
N SER A 42 0.57 -14.56 -13.06
CA SER A 42 -0.71 -14.44 -13.75
C SER A 42 -1.14 -12.96 -13.88
N GLY A 43 -1.56 -12.56 -15.08
CA GLY A 43 -2.05 -11.20 -15.34
C GLY A 43 -3.31 -10.82 -14.55
N GLY A 44 -4.07 -11.82 -14.06
CA GLY A 44 -5.24 -11.63 -13.20
C GLY A 44 -4.93 -11.48 -11.71
N GLY A 45 -3.65 -11.45 -11.32
CA GLY A 45 -3.23 -11.40 -9.92
C GLY A 45 -3.58 -12.69 -9.16
N ARG A 46 -3.48 -12.60 -7.83
CA ARG A 46 -3.85 -13.65 -6.89
C ARG A 46 -4.66 -13.08 -5.73
N PRO A 47 -5.63 -13.82 -5.17
CA PRO A 47 -6.38 -13.36 -4.01
C PRO A 47 -5.48 -13.32 -2.79
N VAL A 48 -5.39 -12.16 -2.16
CA VAL A 48 -4.64 -11.93 -0.93
C VAL A 48 -5.55 -11.32 0.12
N ARG A 49 -5.45 -11.79 1.35
CA ARG A 49 -6.12 -11.27 2.54
C ARG A 49 -5.09 -10.73 3.53
N PHE A 50 -5.35 -9.56 4.10
CA PHE A 50 -4.57 -8.98 5.18
C PHE A 50 -5.43 -8.92 6.44
N LEU A 51 -4.93 -9.44 7.55
CA LEU A 51 -5.53 -9.31 8.88
C LEU A 51 -4.88 -8.11 9.56
N LEU A 52 -5.66 -7.09 9.92
CA LEU A 52 -5.15 -5.85 10.49
C LEU A 52 -5.19 -5.89 12.03
N PRO A 53 -4.23 -5.22 12.71
CA PRO A 53 -4.40 -4.83 14.09
C PRO A 53 -5.67 -3.97 14.22
N GLY A 54 -6.60 -4.37 15.09
CA GLY A 54 -7.94 -3.78 15.17
C GLY A 54 -9.06 -4.79 14.87
N GLY A 55 -8.74 -5.86 14.13
CA GLY A 55 -9.66 -6.96 13.83
C GLY A 55 -10.33 -6.87 12.46
N GLU A 56 -10.11 -5.79 11.73
CA GLU A 56 -10.51 -5.64 10.33
C GLU A 56 -9.69 -6.56 9.42
N GLU A 57 -10.27 -6.92 8.28
CA GLU A 57 -9.56 -7.62 7.22
C GLU A 57 -9.85 -6.99 5.86
N VAL A 58 -8.87 -7.04 4.97
CA VAL A 58 -9.03 -6.55 3.60
C VAL A 58 -8.54 -7.59 2.61
N ARG A 59 -9.30 -7.76 1.53
CA ARG A 59 -9.07 -8.74 0.48
C ARG A 59 -8.96 -8.01 -0.86
N VAL A 60 -7.91 -8.34 -1.61
CA VAL A 60 -7.67 -7.79 -2.95
C VAL A 60 -7.12 -8.86 -3.89
N GLN A 61 -7.30 -8.66 -5.20
CA GLN A 61 -6.53 -9.37 -6.21
C GLN A 61 -5.17 -8.67 -6.36
N ALA A 62 -4.12 -9.20 -5.74
CA ALA A 62 -2.79 -8.61 -5.76
C ALA A 62 -1.97 -9.12 -6.95
N THR A 63 -1.33 -8.19 -7.64
CA THR A 63 -0.23 -8.51 -8.57
C THR A 63 1.09 -8.62 -7.82
N GLN A 64 1.24 -7.86 -6.72
CA GLN A 64 2.45 -7.84 -5.92
C GLN A 64 2.13 -7.50 -4.46
N VAL A 65 2.81 -8.20 -3.56
CA VAL A 65 2.92 -7.85 -2.13
C VAL A 65 4.40 -7.63 -1.86
N ILE A 66 4.75 -6.46 -1.33
CA ILE A 66 6.13 -6.06 -1.07
C ILE A 66 6.23 -5.67 0.39
N PHE A 67 7.15 -6.31 1.10
CA PHE A 67 7.61 -5.83 2.40
C PHE A 67 9.04 -5.35 2.24
N ASP A 68 9.37 -4.21 2.84
CA ASP A 68 10.74 -3.76 2.98
C ASP A 68 11.10 -3.46 4.43
N ALA A 69 12.38 -3.69 4.75
CA ALA A 69 12.99 -3.34 6.01
C ALA A 69 14.15 -2.38 5.74
N LEU A 70 14.17 -1.24 6.42
CA LEU A 70 15.23 -0.23 6.33
C LEU A 70 15.85 0.00 7.71
N ASP A 71 17.14 -0.31 7.85
CA ASP A 71 17.89 0.03 9.05
C ASP A 71 18.39 1.47 8.96
N ASN A 72 17.97 2.28 9.93
CA ASN A 72 18.44 3.65 10.08
C ASN A 72 19.13 3.85 11.43
N ALA A 73 20.46 3.93 11.40
CA ALA A 73 21.29 4.01 12.61
C ALA A 73 21.16 5.34 13.37
N GLN A 74 20.72 6.42 12.71
CA GLN A 74 20.64 7.76 13.30
C GLN A 74 19.38 8.48 12.82
N GLU A 75 18.70 9.15 13.74
CA GLU A 75 17.57 10.01 13.41
C GLU A 75 18.01 11.13 12.45
N MET A 76 17.22 11.36 11.41
CA MET A 76 17.37 12.50 10.51
C MET A 76 16.23 13.46 10.72
N THR A 77 16.57 14.74 10.88
CA THR A 77 15.61 15.85 10.98
C THR A 77 15.75 16.80 9.80
N ASP A 78 14.66 17.43 9.39
CA ASP A 78 14.73 18.56 8.46
C ASP A 78 15.21 19.85 9.14
N GLN A 79 15.28 20.95 8.39
CA GLN A 79 15.70 22.26 8.88
C GLN A 79 14.76 22.85 9.95
N SER A 80 13.52 22.36 10.05
CA SER A 80 12.57 22.76 11.08
C SER A 80 12.74 21.97 12.39
N GLY A 81 13.63 20.97 12.40
CA GLY A 81 13.80 20.04 13.51
C GLY A 81 12.77 18.91 13.52
N LYS A 82 11.96 18.78 12.47
CA LYS A 82 11.00 17.68 12.35
C LYS A 82 11.74 16.41 11.90
N VAL A 83 11.46 15.29 12.57
CA VAL A 83 11.98 13.98 12.18
C VAL A 83 11.46 13.60 10.79
N ILE A 84 12.39 13.38 9.86
CA ILE A 84 12.11 12.90 8.49
C ILE A 84 12.44 11.42 8.32
N LEU A 85 13.38 10.89 9.11
CA LEU A 85 13.70 9.48 9.15
C LEU A 85 14.07 9.10 10.58
N PRO A 86 13.20 8.41 11.32
CA PRO A 86 13.48 8.06 12.71
C PRO A 86 14.60 7.01 12.82
N GLN A 87 15.30 7.01 13.95
CA GLN A 87 16.25 5.94 14.26
C GLN A 87 15.50 4.62 14.49
N GLY A 88 16.09 3.51 14.04
CA GLY A 88 15.56 2.16 14.20
C GLY A 88 15.48 1.38 12.89
N ARG A 89 14.88 0.20 12.94
CA ARG A 89 14.46 -0.57 11.78
C ARG A 89 13.03 -0.20 11.42
N LEU A 90 12.83 0.24 10.19
CA LEU A 90 11.54 0.61 9.63
C LEU A 90 11.02 -0.53 8.78
N PHE A 91 9.72 -0.81 8.88
CA PHE A 91 9.06 -1.78 8.03
C PHE A 91 7.94 -1.11 7.25
N HIS A 92 7.87 -1.41 5.95
CA HIS A 92 6.77 -0.97 5.10
C HIS A 92 6.16 -2.13 4.34
N LEU A 93 4.87 -2.00 4.08
CA LEU A 93 4.09 -2.86 3.19
C LEU A 93 3.61 -2.02 2.01
N ARG A 94 3.77 -2.55 0.81
CA ARG A 94 3.09 -2.08 -0.40
C ARG A 94 2.42 -3.25 -1.10
N VAL A 95 1.13 -3.13 -1.33
CA VAL A 95 0.34 -4.08 -2.11
C VAL A 95 -0.11 -3.39 -3.38
N ASN A 96 0.17 -3.99 -4.53
CA ASN A 96 -0.34 -3.54 -5.82
C ASN A 96 -1.48 -4.46 -6.25
N ALA A 97 -2.71 -3.93 -6.31
CA ALA A 97 -3.83 -4.70 -6.84
C ALA A 97 -3.82 -4.74 -8.37
N VAL A 98 -4.57 -5.67 -8.96
CA VAL A 98 -4.79 -5.75 -10.41
C VAL A 98 -5.41 -4.42 -10.90
N PRO A 99 -4.80 -3.75 -11.88
CA PRO A 99 -5.37 -2.53 -12.44
C PRO A 99 -6.72 -2.79 -13.09
N VAL A 100 -7.65 -1.85 -12.93
CA VAL A 100 -8.99 -1.92 -13.54
C VAL A 100 -9.16 -0.81 -14.57
N GLU A 101 -9.88 -1.10 -15.64
CA GLU A 101 -10.14 -0.16 -16.74
C GLU A 101 -11.52 0.48 -16.61
N GLY A 102 -11.58 1.79 -16.84
CA GLY A 102 -12.80 2.58 -16.82
C GLY A 102 -13.12 3.21 -15.46
N ALA A 103 -13.61 4.44 -15.50
CA ALA A 103 -13.93 5.25 -14.32
C ALA A 103 -14.86 4.52 -13.32
N LYS A 104 -15.93 3.89 -13.82
CA LYS A 104 -16.88 3.16 -12.98
C LYS A 104 -16.20 2.01 -12.23
N ALA A 105 -15.45 1.16 -12.94
CA ALA A 105 -14.75 0.03 -12.32
C ALA A 105 -13.69 0.51 -11.32
N GLY A 106 -12.96 1.59 -11.61
CA GLY A 106 -12.00 2.19 -10.70
C GLY A 106 -12.62 2.71 -9.40
N VAL A 107 -13.76 3.40 -9.49
CA VAL A 107 -14.52 3.89 -8.34
C VAL A 107 -15.09 2.74 -7.52
N ASP A 108 -15.73 1.76 -8.18
CA ASP A 108 -16.37 0.63 -7.51
C ASP A 108 -15.32 -0.24 -6.78
N ALA A 109 -14.14 -0.48 -7.39
CA ALA A 109 -13.05 -1.22 -6.75
C ALA A 109 -12.45 -0.50 -5.53
N TYR A 110 -12.36 0.83 -5.56
CA TYR A 110 -11.88 1.59 -4.40
C TYR A 110 -12.92 1.62 -3.28
N ARG A 111 -14.20 1.80 -3.62
CA ARG A 111 -15.31 1.77 -2.65
C ARG A 111 -15.38 0.41 -1.94
N ASP A 112 -15.28 -0.69 -2.67
CA ASP A 112 -15.28 -2.04 -2.09
C ASP A 112 -14.21 -2.21 -0.99
N VAL A 113 -13.01 -1.67 -1.20
CA VAL A 113 -11.95 -1.72 -0.18
C VAL A 113 -12.23 -0.82 1.01
N LEU A 114 -12.83 0.36 0.80
CA LEU A 114 -13.23 1.23 1.92
C LEU A 114 -14.31 0.55 2.77
N GLU A 115 -15.30 -0.10 2.13
CA GLU A 115 -16.35 -0.84 2.82
C GLU A 115 -15.80 -2.01 3.63
N GLN A 116 -14.85 -2.77 3.08
CA GLN A 116 -14.17 -3.85 3.81
C GLN A 116 -13.44 -3.35 5.07
N LEU A 117 -12.94 -2.12 5.05
CA LEU A 117 -12.17 -1.49 6.13
C LEU A 117 -13.03 -0.59 7.04
N ASP A 118 -14.35 -0.58 6.87
CA ASP A 118 -15.28 0.32 7.58
C ASP A 118 -14.86 1.81 7.52
N LEU A 119 -14.31 2.23 6.37
CA LEU A 119 -13.84 3.59 6.14
C LEU A 119 -14.92 4.46 5.46
N PRO A 120 -14.96 5.77 5.76
CA PRO A 120 -15.90 6.69 5.13
C PRO A 120 -15.62 6.84 3.62
N ASP A 121 -16.68 7.09 2.86
CA ASP A 121 -16.63 7.23 1.39
C ASP A 121 -16.24 8.64 0.89
N THR A 122 -15.78 9.53 1.78
CA THR A 122 -15.46 10.92 1.45
C THR A 122 -14.40 11.03 0.34
N SER A 123 -13.39 10.16 0.35
CA SER A 123 -12.37 10.08 -0.69
C SER A 123 -12.90 9.59 -2.04
N VAL A 124 -14.05 8.89 -2.07
CA VAL A 124 -14.73 8.51 -3.31
C VAL A 124 -15.32 9.73 -4.00
N GLY A 125 -15.89 10.67 -3.24
CA GLY A 125 -16.36 11.94 -3.78
C GLY A 125 -15.23 12.75 -4.41
N GLU A 126 -14.06 12.80 -3.75
CA GLU A 126 -12.86 13.43 -4.29
C GLU A 126 -12.36 12.73 -5.58
N LEU A 127 -12.37 11.39 -5.60
CA LEU A 127 -12.00 10.61 -6.78
C LEU A 127 -12.89 10.94 -7.98
N GLN A 128 -14.21 10.98 -7.77
CA GLN A 128 -15.17 11.31 -8.81
C GLN A 128 -14.95 12.73 -9.37
N GLN A 129 -14.63 13.70 -8.51
CA GLN A 129 -14.28 15.05 -8.94
C GLN A 129 -13.00 15.07 -9.79
N LYS A 130 -11.96 14.33 -9.38
CA LYS A 130 -10.71 14.22 -10.16
C LYS A 130 -10.93 13.57 -11.52
N ILE A 131 -11.79 12.55 -11.60
CA ILE A 131 -12.17 11.90 -12.86
C ILE A 131 -12.91 12.89 -13.77
N ALA A 132 -13.90 13.62 -13.24
CA ALA A 132 -14.66 14.59 -14.03
C ALA A 132 -13.77 15.74 -14.58
N ALA A 133 -12.68 16.06 -13.88
CA ALA A 133 -11.72 17.07 -14.30
C ALA A 133 -10.65 16.56 -15.29
N ALA A 134 -10.58 15.25 -15.55
CA ALA A 134 -9.45 14.64 -16.27
C ALA A 134 -9.23 15.23 -17.68
N ASP A 135 -10.31 15.46 -18.44
CA ASP A 135 -10.25 16.00 -19.81
C ASP A 135 -9.83 17.48 -19.86
N SER A 136 -9.82 18.16 -18.71
CA SER A 136 -9.46 19.58 -18.60
C SER A 136 -8.06 19.82 -18.03
N VAL A 137 -7.31 18.75 -17.74
CA VAL A 137 -5.93 18.84 -17.23
C VAL A 137 -4.98 19.15 -18.39
N ASP A 138 -4.03 20.07 -18.17
CA ASP A 138 -2.97 20.35 -19.14
C ASP A 138 -2.24 19.04 -19.53
N PRO A 139 -1.95 18.78 -20.82
CA PRO A 139 -1.32 17.52 -21.24
C PRO A 139 0.00 17.18 -20.54
N VAL A 140 0.77 18.19 -20.12
CA VAL A 140 2.01 17.99 -19.35
C VAL A 140 1.69 17.43 -17.97
N ASP A 141 0.70 18.01 -17.29
CA ASP A 141 0.25 17.59 -15.97
C ASP A 141 -0.55 16.28 -16.02
N ALA A 142 -1.28 16.04 -17.11
CA ALA A 142 -2.06 14.83 -17.36
C ALA A 142 -1.21 13.56 -17.48
N SER A 143 0.11 13.71 -17.67
CA SER A 143 1.08 12.60 -17.62
C SER A 143 1.31 12.07 -16.19
N GLN A 144 1.03 12.90 -15.19
CA GLN A 144 1.19 12.56 -13.79
C GLN A 144 -0.01 11.78 -13.27
N ARG A 145 0.25 10.91 -12.29
CA ARG A 145 -0.83 10.21 -11.61
C ARG A 145 -1.51 11.14 -10.62
N VAL A 146 -2.83 11.21 -10.70
CA VAL A 146 -3.65 11.77 -9.63
C VAL A 146 -4.09 10.63 -8.72
N SER A 147 -4.18 10.87 -7.42
CA SER A 147 -4.52 9.84 -6.44
C SER A 147 -5.44 10.37 -5.36
N VAL A 148 -6.19 9.47 -4.74
CA VAL A 148 -6.87 9.68 -3.45
C VAL A 148 -6.53 8.52 -2.52
N GLY A 149 -6.67 8.73 -1.22
CA GLY A 149 -6.44 7.69 -0.23
C GLY A 149 -7.24 7.94 1.02
N ALA A 150 -7.35 6.90 1.83
CA ALA A 150 -7.89 6.94 3.18
C ALA A 150 -6.93 6.16 4.10
N SER A 151 -7.05 6.38 5.39
CA SER A 151 -6.25 5.69 6.41
C SER A 151 -7.17 5.08 7.46
N VAL A 152 -6.83 3.86 7.88
CA VAL A 152 -7.38 3.21 9.06
C VAL A 152 -6.77 3.87 10.30
N PRO A 153 -7.50 4.01 11.42
CA PRO A 153 -6.91 4.45 12.68
C PRO A 153 -5.69 3.60 13.06
N LYS A 154 -4.58 4.27 13.38
CA LYS A 154 -3.33 3.61 13.73
C LYS A 154 -3.51 2.70 14.95
N THR A 155 -3.21 1.41 14.78
CA THR A 155 -3.35 0.38 15.82
C THR A 155 -2.09 -0.47 15.89
N ASP A 156 -1.62 -0.79 17.10
CA ASP A 156 -0.36 -1.53 17.36
C ASP A 156 0.86 -1.04 16.56
N GLY A 157 0.95 0.29 16.40
CA GLY A 157 2.05 0.94 15.70
C GLY A 157 1.96 0.89 14.17
N LEU A 158 0.95 0.23 13.59
CA LEU A 158 0.73 0.17 12.14
C LEU A 158 -0.17 1.33 11.67
N ASP A 159 0.37 2.17 10.79
CA ASP A 159 -0.40 3.08 9.93
C ASP A 159 -0.69 2.37 8.60
N PHE A 160 -1.97 2.17 8.28
CA PHE A 160 -2.40 1.40 7.12
C PHE A 160 -3.50 2.13 6.34
N GLY A 161 -3.47 2.06 5.02
CA GLY A 161 -4.50 2.72 4.21
C GLY A 161 -4.55 2.30 2.74
N PRO A 162 -5.76 2.27 2.14
CA PRO A 162 -5.93 2.12 0.72
C PRO A 162 -5.80 3.45 -0.03
N SER A 163 -5.26 3.39 -1.24
CA SER A 163 -5.22 4.50 -2.18
C SER A 163 -5.50 4.02 -3.58
N THR A 164 -6.10 4.86 -4.41
CA THR A 164 -6.27 4.59 -5.83
C THR A 164 -5.75 5.75 -6.65
N SER A 165 -5.20 5.44 -7.83
CA SER A 165 -4.60 6.43 -8.72
C SER A 165 -4.86 6.11 -10.18
N PHE A 166 -4.92 7.14 -11.03
CA PHE A 166 -5.01 7.00 -12.49
C PHE A 166 -4.22 8.13 -13.15
N ARG A 167 -3.94 8.00 -14.45
CA ARG A 167 -3.42 9.12 -15.25
C ARG A 167 -4.56 9.72 -16.08
N PRO A 168 -4.77 11.04 -16.05
CA PRO A 168 -5.81 11.67 -16.85
C PRO A 168 -5.71 11.43 -18.36
N ASN A 169 -4.51 11.17 -18.88
CA ASN A 169 -4.28 10.93 -20.32
C ASN A 169 -4.42 9.46 -20.77
N ASP A 170 -4.72 8.52 -19.87
CA ASP A 170 -4.93 7.12 -20.26
C ASP A 170 -6.32 6.97 -20.94
N GLU A 171 -6.37 6.36 -22.13
CA GLU A 171 -7.62 6.04 -22.83
C GLU A 171 -7.70 4.53 -23.14
N PRO A 172 -8.58 3.76 -22.45
CA PRO A 172 -9.45 4.17 -21.34
C PRO A 172 -8.65 4.46 -20.06
N LEU A 173 -9.24 5.25 -19.14
CA LEU A 173 -8.65 5.51 -17.82
C LEU A 173 -8.33 4.19 -17.12
N ARG A 174 -7.10 4.06 -16.63
CA ARG A 174 -6.63 2.87 -15.92
C ARG A 174 -6.31 3.19 -14.46
N PHE A 175 -7.02 2.51 -13.56
CA PHE A 175 -6.90 2.73 -12.13
C PHE A 175 -5.96 1.71 -11.51
N THR A 176 -5.14 2.16 -10.57
CA THR A 176 -4.24 1.34 -9.78
C THR A 176 -4.56 1.55 -8.30
N LEU A 177 -5.17 0.53 -7.71
CA LEU A 177 -5.41 0.43 -6.28
C LEU A 177 -4.14 -0.10 -5.57
N ARG A 178 -3.80 0.53 -4.45
CA ARG A 178 -2.69 0.14 -3.57
C ARG A 178 -3.13 0.12 -2.12
N LEU A 179 -2.64 -0.86 -1.37
CA LEU A 179 -2.67 -0.85 0.09
C LEU A 179 -1.26 -0.54 0.57
N ASN A 180 -1.12 0.39 1.52
CA ASN A 180 0.18 0.71 2.11
C ASN A 180 0.09 0.54 3.62
N GLY A 181 1.17 0.00 4.20
CA GLY A 181 1.35 -0.11 5.65
C GLY A 181 2.72 0.41 6.06
N ALA A 182 2.81 1.06 7.20
CA ALA A 182 4.06 1.50 7.81
C ALA A 182 3.99 1.28 9.33
N TRP A 183 4.97 0.56 9.87
CA TRP A 183 5.05 0.35 11.33
C TRP A 183 5.92 1.41 11.99
N ASP A 184 5.67 1.63 13.27
CA ASP A 184 6.60 2.36 14.12
C ASP A 184 8.00 1.72 14.11
N PRO A 185 9.07 2.53 14.24
CA PRO A 185 10.43 2.03 14.25
C PRO A 185 10.65 1.04 15.40
N VAL A 186 11.33 -0.06 15.12
CA VAL A 186 11.76 -1.03 16.14
C VAL A 186 13.28 -0.96 16.34
N PRO A 187 13.83 -1.46 17.46
CA PRO A 187 15.28 -1.53 17.64
C PRO A 187 15.97 -2.32 16.52
N ILE A 188 17.16 -1.86 16.11
CA ILE A 188 18.03 -2.62 15.21
C ILE A 188 18.72 -3.73 16.05
N PRO A 189 18.69 -5.00 15.64
CA PRO A 189 19.37 -6.11 16.34
C PRO A 189 20.89 -5.94 16.43
#